data_AF-A0A0C9Z4R4-F1
#
_entry.id   AF-A0A0C9Z4R4-F1
#
_cell.length_a   1.000
_cell.length_b   1.000
_cell.length_c   1.000
_cell.angle_alpha   90.00
_cell.angle_beta   90.00
_cell.angle_gamma   90.00
#
_symmetry.space_group_name_H-M   'P 1'
#
loop_
_entity.id
_entity.type
_entity.pdbx_description
1 polymer ?
#
loop_
_entity_poly.entity_id
_entity_poly.type
_entity_poly.pdbx_seq_one_letter_code
_entity_poly.pdbx_strand_id
1 'polypeptide(L)'
;CSLCEAKVTDMRSHVGQHILRALSNMPESLKEQVGKVLPCGFCGRSGLPECAIRIKVFASGPPSLETKCICHFVFKYRFADKGSKNTPCRNVPVRCTLCHPVLPPEPGKSTRKVIPAFVDAVWRYNMVEHVLDQHEEYSVPGHREAGAPLPAQVWESMRLTDLEQIAARIPKERWQVGREVDKENVIASGSHTRKRPALEPATSLPLKRPRTAVQPLQISCTSIA
;
A
#
# COMPACT_ATOMS: atom_id res chain seq x y z
N CYS A 1 11.81 8.25 -14.85
CA CYS A 1 10.40 7.84 -14.98
C CYS A 1 10.02 7.98 -16.44
N SER A 2 9.49 6.94 -17.10
CA SER A 2 9.07 7.06 -18.51
C SER A 2 7.92 8.04 -18.72
N LEU A 3 7.08 8.24 -17.69
CA LEU A 3 5.89 9.09 -17.77
C LEU A 3 6.21 10.58 -17.68
N CYS A 4 7.21 10.98 -16.89
CA CYS A 4 7.50 12.40 -16.59
C CYS A 4 8.99 12.79 -16.67
N GLU A 5 9.85 11.87 -17.11
CA GLU A 5 11.32 12.01 -17.23
C GLU A 5 12.09 12.29 -15.93
N ALA A 6 11.42 12.36 -14.79
CA ALA A 6 12.09 12.55 -13.51
C ALA A 6 13.11 11.43 -13.23
N LYS A 7 14.33 11.81 -12.82
CA LYS A 7 15.33 10.89 -12.27
C LYS A 7 14.95 10.61 -10.82
N VAL A 8 14.55 9.37 -10.54
CA VAL A 8 14.07 8.94 -9.22
C VAL A 8 14.75 7.64 -8.81
N THR A 9 15.00 7.49 -7.51
CA THR A 9 15.66 6.30 -6.94
C THR A 9 14.69 5.15 -6.70
N ASP A 10 13.47 5.44 -6.23
CA ASP A 10 12.40 4.46 -6.03
C ASP A 10 11.32 4.66 -7.11
N MET A 11 11.46 3.94 -8.22
CA MET A 11 10.53 4.04 -9.35
C MET A 11 9.12 3.61 -8.97
N ARG A 12 8.98 2.58 -8.12
CA ARG A 12 7.68 2.06 -7.66
C ARG A 12 6.93 3.10 -6.86
N SER A 13 7.60 3.76 -5.91
CA SER A 13 6.99 4.81 -5.10
C SER A 13 6.53 5.99 -5.96
N HIS A 14 7.38 6.41 -6.89
CA HIS A 14 7.11 7.53 -7.78
C HIS A 14 5.97 7.24 -8.78
N VAL A 15 6.05 6.13 -9.51
CA VAL A 15 4.99 5.70 -10.46
C VAL A 15 3.69 5.38 -9.73
N GLY A 16 3.75 4.84 -8.51
CA GLY A 16 2.56 4.65 -7.68
C GLY A 16 1.80 5.95 -7.40
N GLN A 17 2.48 7.10 -7.29
CA GLN A 17 1.80 8.40 -7.15
C GLN A 17 1.08 8.82 -8.44
N HIS A 18 1.71 8.60 -9.61
CA HIS A 18 1.08 8.83 -10.91
C HIS A 18 -0.19 7.97 -11.06
N ILE A 19 -0.11 6.68 -10.70
CA ILE A 19 -1.25 5.76 -10.73
C ILE A 19 -2.38 6.26 -9.82
N LEU A 20 -2.09 6.60 -8.56
CA LEU A 20 -3.11 7.12 -7.64
C LEU A 20 -3.77 8.40 -8.14
N ARG A 21 -2.99 9.33 -8.71
CA ARG A 21 -3.52 10.56 -9.28
C ARG A 21 -4.42 10.27 -10.47
N ALA A 22 -4.01 9.39 -11.37
CA ALA A 22 -4.83 8.97 -12.50
C ALA A 22 -6.15 8.33 -12.05
N LEU A 23 -6.10 7.38 -11.11
CA LEU A 23 -7.29 6.74 -10.54
C LEU A 23 -8.23 7.73 -9.83
N SER A 24 -7.69 8.82 -9.30
CA SER A 24 -8.44 9.88 -8.60
C SER A 24 -8.86 11.05 -9.50
N ASN A 25 -8.68 10.92 -10.81
CA ASN A 25 -8.92 11.98 -11.81
C ASN A 25 -8.24 13.31 -11.41
N MET A 26 -6.99 13.21 -10.94
CA MET A 26 -6.15 14.36 -10.62
C MET A 26 -5.32 14.73 -11.86
N PRO A 27 -5.37 15.99 -12.32
CA PRO A 27 -4.60 16.41 -13.48
C PRO A 27 -3.10 16.35 -13.19
N GLU A 28 -2.34 15.81 -14.13
CA GLU A 28 -0.88 15.75 -14.05
C GLU A 28 -0.27 15.97 -15.43
N SER A 29 0.80 16.77 -15.49
CA SER A 29 1.54 16.99 -16.73
C SER A 29 2.55 15.86 -16.93
N LEU A 30 2.14 14.86 -17.70
CA LEU A 30 2.96 13.70 -18.08
C LEU A 30 3.24 13.73 -19.58
N LYS A 31 4.43 13.28 -19.98
CA LYS A 31 4.76 13.03 -21.39
C LYS A 31 3.99 11.84 -21.95
N GLU A 32 3.81 10.82 -21.12
CA GLU A 32 3.01 9.65 -21.42
C GLU A 32 1.99 9.45 -20.29
N GLN A 33 0.73 9.23 -20.64
CA GLN A 33 -0.32 9.01 -19.67
C GLN A 33 -0.17 7.64 -18.99
N VAL A 34 -0.63 7.54 -17.74
CA VAL A 34 -0.74 6.24 -17.06
C VAL A 34 -1.70 5.35 -17.85
N GLY A 35 -1.34 4.08 -17.98
CA GLY A 35 -2.18 3.08 -18.62
C GLY A 35 -3.53 2.93 -17.91
N LYS A 36 -4.58 2.70 -18.70
CA LYS A 36 -5.96 2.73 -18.20
C LYS A 36 -6.40 1.43 -17.50
N VAL A 37 -5.79 0.31 -17.87
CA VAL A 37 -6.24 -1.03 -17.44
C VAL A 37 -5.12 -1.73 -16.68
N LEU A 38 -5.28 -1.92 -15.38
CA LEU A 38 -4.30 -2.58 -14.51
C LEU A 38 -2.84 -2.10 -14.74
N PRO A 39 -2.55 -0.79 -14.63
CA PRO A 39 -1.23 -0.25 -14.94
C PRO A 39 -0.13 -0.89 -14.08
N CYS A 40 1.04 -1.12 -14.67
CA CYS A 40 2.19 -1.67 -13.98
C CYS A 40 2.70 -0.71 -12.89
N GLY A 41 2.86 -1.17 -11.66
CA GLY A 41 3.42 -0.37 -10.57
C GLY A 41 4.86 0.11 -10.77
N PHE A 42 5.60 -0.41 -11.76
CA PHE A 42 6.97 0.02 -12.08
C PHE A 42 7.08 1.02 -13.22
N CYS A 43 6.32 0.87 -14.30
CA CYS A 43 6.41 1.76 -15.47
C CYS A 43 5.12 2.55 -15.75
N GLY A 44 4.01 2.21 -15.08
CA GLY A 44 2.71 2.84 -15.22
C GLY A 44 1.95 2.48 -16.49
N ARG A 45 2.52 1.65 -17.38
CA ARG A 45 1.88 1.22 -18.63
C ARG A 45 0.98 0.00 -18.41
N SER A 46 0.02 -0.19 -19.31
CA SER A 46 -0.96 -1.30 -19.29
C SER A 46 -0.74 -2.26 -20.45
N GLY A 47 -1.20 -3.51 -20.31
CA GLY A 47 -1.26 -4.49 -21.40
C GLY A 47 0.07 -5.06 -21.88
N LEU A 48 1.18 -4.73 -21.22
CA LEU A 48 2.51 -5.21 -21.58
C LEU A 48 2.79 -6.58 -20.92
N PRO A 49 3.05 -7.66 -21.69
CA PRO A 49 3.28 -8.99 -21.12
C PRO A 49 4.53 -9.04 -20.23
N GLU A 50 5.55 -8.23 -20.50
CA GLU A 50 6.73 -8.10 -19.66
C GLU A 50 6.43 -7.47 -18.29
N CYS A 51 5.33 -6.72 -18.18
CA CYS A 51 4.88 -6.10 -16.94
C CYS A 51 4.04 -7.05 -16.06
N ALA A 52 3.76 -8.27 -16.53
CA ALA A 52 3.19 -9.31 -15.70
C ALA A 52 4.08 -9.52 -14.46
N ILE A 53 3.44 -9.73 -13.32
CA ILE A 53 4.12 -9.88 -12.03
C ILE A 53 3.59 -11.08 -11.28
N ARG A 54 4.52 -11.87 -10.74
CA ARG A 54 4.22 -13.06 -9.96
C ARG A 54 4.93 -12.97 -8.61
N ILE A 55 4.27 -13.47 -7.58
CA ILE A 55 4.88 -13.68 -6.26
C ILE A 55 5.33 -15.12 -6.20
N LYS A 56 6.63 -15.31 -6.01
CA LYS A 56 7.23 -16.60 -5.70
C LYS A 56 7.18 -16.82 -4.19
N VAL A 57 6.38 -17.79 -3.77
CA VAL A 57 6.17 -18.17 -2.38
C VAL A 57 7.07 -19.37 -2.07
N PHE A 58 7.94 -19.20 -1.08
CA PHE A 58 8.81 -20.27 -0.59
C PHE A 58 8.19 -20.93 0.64
N ALA A 59 8.45 -22.22 0.85
CA ALA A 59 8.04 -22.91 2.08
C ALA A 59 8.69 -22.26 3.30
N SER A 60 9.99 -21.96 3.24
CA SER A 60 10.71 -21.26 4.29
C SER A 60 11.43 -20.05 3.69
N GLY A 61 10.91 -18.85 3.94
CA GLY A 61 11.56 -17.61 3.52
C GLY A 61 10.59 -16.50 3.14
N PRO A 62 11.08 -15.27 2.97
CA PRO A 62 10.26 -14.18 2.48
C PRO A 62 9.86 -14.41 1.01
N PRO A 63 8.66 -13.96 0.60
CA PRO A 63 8.27 -14.01 -0.80
C PRO A 63 9.21 -13.14 -1.65
N SER A 64 9.47 -13.58 -2.90
CA SER A 64 10.18 -12.78 -3.90
C SER A 64 9.28 -12.42 -5.07
N LEU A 65 9.58 -11.33 -5.75
CA LEU A 65 8.83 -10.87 -6.92
C LEU A 65 9.54 -11.31 -8.21
N GLU A 66 8.76 -11.71 -9.20
CA GLU A 66 9.23 -12.02 -10.55
C GLU A 66 8.48 -11.16 -11.56
N THR A 67 9.21 -10.41 -12.37
CA THR A 67 8.68 -9.60 -13.47
C THR A 67 9.78 -9.37 -14.51
N LYS A 68 9.39 -9.11 -15.76
CA LYS A 68 10.30 -8.75 -16.85
C LYS A 68 10.24 -7.24 -17.18
N CYS A 69 9.54 -6.45 -16.37
CA CYS A 69 9.40 -5.01 -16.61
C CYS A 69 10.79 -4.35 -16.62
N ILE A 70 11.08 -3.58 -17.67
CA ILE A 70 12.37 -2.86 -17.79
C ILE A 70 12.59 -1.83 -16.67
N CYS A 71 11.52 -1.37 -16.02
CA CYS A 71 11.56 -0.45 -14.88
C CYS A 71 11.56 -1.18 -13.54
N HIS A 72 11.76 -2.50 -13.52
CA HIS A 72 11.79 -3.30 -12.30
C HIS A 72 12.79 -2.72 -11.29
N PHE A 73 12.29 -2.48 -10.09
CA PHE A 73 13.07 -2.01 -8.96
C PHE A 73 13.00 -3.05 -7.83
N VAL A 74 14.15 -3.49 -7.33
CA VAL A 74 14.22 -4.45 -6.23
C VAL A 74 13.99 -3.73 -4.91
N PHE A 75 12.97 -4.17 -4.17
CA PHE A 75 12.64 -3.63 -2.85
C PHE A 75 12.33 -4.73 -1.84
N LYS A 76 12.44 -4.39 -0.56
CA LYS A 76 12.06 -5.30 0.53
C LYS A 76 10.55 -5.24 0.74
N TYR A 77 9.85 -6.28 0.31
CA TYR A 77 8.38 -6.38 0.30
C TYR A 77 7.72 -5.90 1.60
N ARG A 78 8.14 -6.45 2.76
CA ARG A 78 7.56 -6.15 4.08
C ARG A 78 7.60 -4.66 4.44
N PHE A 79 8.63 -3.93 4.01
CA PHE A 79 8.76 -2.50 4.31
C PHE A 79 7.92 -1.65 3.36
N ALA A 80 7.89 -2.02 2.08
CA ALA A 80 7.05 -1.34 1.09
C ALA A 80 5.55 -1.50 1.38
N ASP A 81 5.14 -2.68 1.86
CA ASP A 81 3.76 -2.98 2.22
C ASP A 81 3.24 -2.15 3.39
N LYS A 82 4.11 -1.86 4.37
CA LYS A 82 3.76 -1.02 5.52
C LYS A 82 3.69 0.47 5.16
N GLY A 83 4.57 0.91 4.25
CA GLY A 83 4.79 2.33 3.98
C GLY A 83 5.45 3.07 5.15
N SER A 84 5.87 4.29 4.91
CA SER A 84 6.41 5.19 5.93
C SER A 84 6.13 6.65 5.58
N LYS A 85 6.44 7.59 6.48
CA LYS A 85 6.36 9.03 6.16
C LYS A 85 7.24 9.43 4.98
N ASN A 86 8.41 8.79 4.84
CA ASN A 86 9.37 9.08 3.77
C ASN A 86 9.09 8.28 2.49
N THR A 87 8.39 7.16 2.62
CA THR A 87 8.02 6.26 1.52
C THR A 87 6.55 5.86 1.66
N PRO A 88 5.61 6.80 1.44
CA PRO A 88 4.19 6.58 1.74
C PRO A 88 3.54 5.55 0.82
N CYS A 89 4.03 5.40 -0.41
CA CYS A 89 3.46 4.49 -1.41
C CYS A 89 3.54 3.01 -0.98
N ARG A 90 2.38 2.38 -0.78
CA ARG A 90 2.25 0.93 -0.53
C ARG A 90 1.81 0.16 -1.77
N ASN A 91 2.00 0.72 -2.97
CA ASN A 91 1.78 -0.01 -4.21
C ASN A 91 2.76 -1.17 -4.31
N VAL A 92 2.33 -2.35 -3.89
CA VAL A 92 3.09 -3.59 -3.95
C VAL A 92 2.23 -4.63 -4.66
N PRO A 93 2.83 -5.61 -5.34
CA PRO A 93 2.08 -6.72 -5.90
C PRO A 93 1.51 -7.54 -4.74
N VAL A 94 0.21 -7.71 -4.69
CA VAL A 94 -0.49 -8.50 -3.68
C VAL A 94 -1.15 -9.70 -4.36
N ARG A 95 -1.29 -10.79 -3.61
CA ARG A 95 -2.08 -11.93 -4.03
C ARG A 95 -3.56 -11.63 -3.82
N CYS A 96 -4.40 -11.85 -4.83
CA CYS A 96 -5.84 -11.89 -4.63
C CYS A 96 -6.22 -13.19 -3.90
N THR A 97 -6.77 -13.08 -2.68
CA THR A 97 -7.20 -14.25 -1.90
C THR A 97 -8.50 -14.87 -2.43
N LEU A 98 -9.20 -14.19 -3.35
CA LEU A 98 -10.38 -14.72 -4.03
C LEU A 98 -9.97 -15.65 -5.18
N CYS A 99 -8.99 -15.27 -6.01
CA CYS A 99 -8.44 -16.17 -7.05
C CYS A 99 -7.71 -17.39 -6.46
N HIS A 100 -7.05 -17.19 -5.31
CA HIS A 100 -6.20 -18.19 -4.68
C HIS A 100 -6.58 -18.36 -3.20
N PRO A 101 -7.71 -19.01 -2.88
CA PRO A 101 -8.18 -19.11 -1.49
C PRO A 101 -7.25 -19.99 -0.63
N VAL A 102 -6.69 -21.04 -1.21
CA VAL A 102 -5.83 -21.99 -0.51
C VAL A 102 -4.37 -21.65 -0.77
N LEU A 103 -3.58 -21.45 0.29
CA LEU A 103 -2.12 -21.44 0.18
C LEU A 103 -1.62 -22.89 0.06
N PRO A 104 -0.50 -23.13 -0.66
CA PRO A 104 0.21 -24.40 -0.54
C PRO A 104 0.46 -24.72 0.94
N PRO A 105 0.45 -26.01 1.33
CA PRO A 105 0.42 -26.43 2.73
C PRO A 105 1.50 -25.78 3.58
N GLU A 106 1.13 -25.44 4.83
CA GLU A 106 1.97 -24.80 5.83
C GLU A 106 3.35 -25.47 5.96
N PRO A 107 4.44 -24.68 6.04
CA PRO A 107 5.77 -25.21 6.24
C PRO A 107 5.90 -25.82 7.64
N GLY A 108 6.00 -27.15 7.71
CA GLY A 108 6.23 -27.79 9.00
C GLY A 108 6.32 -29.30 9.07
N LYS A 109 6.04 -30.07 8.01
CA LYS A 109 6.00 -31.55 8.14
C LYS A 109 6.62 -32.35 6.99
N SER A 110 7.22 -31.72 5.99
CA SER A 110 7.86 -32.46 4.88
C SER A 110 9.33 -32.09 4.76
N THR A 111 10.19 -33.09 4.90
CA THR A 111 11.63 -33.04 4.60
C THR A 111 11.92 -33.05 3.08
N ARG A 112 10.90 -33.09 2.22
CA ARG A 112 11.09 -32.96 0.78
C ARG A 112 11.34 -31.51 0.39
N LYS A 113 12.25 -31.32 -0.57
CA LYS A 113 12.42 -30.05 -1.31
C LYS A 113 11.06 -29.58 -1.83
N VAL A 114 10.43 -28.64 -1.13
CA VAL A 114 9.17 -28.05 -1.56
C VAL A 114 9.47 -27.10 -2.71
N ILE A 115 8.87 -27.36 -3.87
CA ILE A 115 8.98 -26.50 -5.05
C ILE A 115 8.30 -25.17 -4.70
N PRO A 116 8.96 -24.02 -4.90
CA PRO A 116 8.33 -22.71 -4.70
C PRO A 116 7.06 -22.60 -5.56
N ALA A 117 5.98 -22.13 -4.96
CA ALA A 117 4.74 -21.86 -5.68
C ALA A 117 4.83 -20.46 -6.31
N PHE A 118 4.32 -20.33 -7.52
CA PHE A 118 4.20 -19.04 -8.19
C PHE A 118 2.73 -18.66 -8.27
N VAL A 119 2.41 -17.47 -7.79
CA VAL A 119 1.05 -16.96 -7.77
C VAL A 119 1.03 -15.65 -8.53
N ASP A 120 0.05 -15.50 -9.41
CA ASP A 120 -0.11 -14.25 -10.14
C ASP A 120 -0.51 -13.14 -9.16
N ALA A 121 0.06 -11.96 -9.36
CA ALA A 121 -0.06 -10.87 -8.42
C ALA A 121 -0.67 -9.64 -9.09
N VAL A 122 -1.49 -8.94 -8.31
CA VAL A 122 -2.16 -7.71 -8.72
C VAL A 122 -1.52 -6.58 -7.96
N TRP A 123 -1.16 -5.48 -8.62
CA TRP A 123 -0.70 -4.29 -7.90
C TRP A 123 -1.80 -3.82 -6.95
N ARG A 124 -1.43 -3.46 -5.71
CA ARG A 124 -2.40 -3.06 -4.67
C ARG A 124 -3.44 -2.06 -5.17
N TYR A 125 -2.99 -1.02 -5.88
CA TYR A 125 -3.89 0.02 -6.39
C TYR A 125 -4.81 -0.45 -7.52
N ASN A 126 -4.49 -1.57 -8.16
CA ASN A 126 -5.29 -2.19 -9.21
C ASN A 126 -6.28 -3.24 -8.66
N MET A 127 -6.29 -3.49 -7.34
CA MET A 127 -7.12 -4.54 -6.75
C MET A 127 -8.62 -4.27 -6.94
N VAL A 128 -9.06 -3.00 -6.89
CA VAL A 128 -10.46 -2.61 -7.15
C VAL A 128 -10.87 -3.02 -8.56
N GLU A 129 -10.09 -2.63 -9.57
CA GLU A 129 -10.35 -2.97 -10.97
C GLU A 129 -10.32 -4.49 -11.19
N HIS A 130 -9.34 -5.18 -10.61
CA HIS A 130 -9.26 -6.64 -10.68
C HIS A 130 -10.49 -7.34 -10.09
N VAL A 131 -11.01 -6.90 -8.94
CA VAL A 131 -12.23 -7.47 -8.36
C VAL A 131 -13.44 -7.22 -9.25
N LEU A 132 -13.59 -6.00 -9.79
CA LEU A 132 -14.71 -5.68 -10.67
C LEU A 132 -14.73 -6.55 -11.95
N ASP A 133 -13.57 -6.94 -12.45
CA ASP A 133 -13.39 -7.71 -13.67
C ASP A 133 -13.44 -9.24 -13.44
N GLN A 134 -12.79 -9.73 -12.38
CA GLN A 134 -12.60 -11.17 -12.15
C GLN A 134 -13.50 -11.77 -11.06
N HIS A 135 -14.18 -10.93 -10.29
CA HIS A 135 -14.96 -11.33 -9.12
C HIS A 135 -16.31 -10.60 -9.11
N GLU A 136 -17.10 -10.84 -10.17
CA GLU A 136 -18.33 -10.09 -10.38
C GLU A 136 -19.42 -10.31 -9.34
N GLU A 137 -19.29 -11.42 -8.60
CA GLU A 137 -20.16 -11.82 -7.50
C GLU A 137 -20.06 -10.93 -6.26
N TYR A 138 -19.03 -10.08 -6.15
CA TYR A 138 -18.81 -9.20 -5.01
C TYR A 138 -19.17 -7.74 -5.29
N SER A 139 -19.75 -7.09 -4.28
CA SER A 139 -19.92 -5.64 -4.25
C SER A 139 -18.62 -4.96 -3.85
N VAL A 140 -18.31 -3.86 -4.53
CA VAL A 140 -17.14 -3.02 -4.29
C VAL A 140 -17.64 -1.61 -4.01
N PRO A 141 -17.59 -1.12 -2.75
CA PRO A 141 -18.26 0.13 -2.44
C PRO A 141 -17.74 1.31 -3.29
N GLY A 142 -18.68 2.18 -3.69
CA GLY A 142 -18.41 3.31 -4.57
C GLY A 142 -18.18 2.95 -6.05
N HIS A 143 -18.22 1.67 -6.41
CA HIS A 143 -18.01 1.19 -7.78
C HIS A 143 -19.12 0.22 -8.24
N ARG A 144 -19.50 -0.73 -7.40
CA ARG A 144 -20.56 -1.72 -7.66
C ARG A 144 -21.26 -2.06 -6.35
N GLU A 145 -22.52 -1.67 -6.21
CA GLU A 145 -23.31 -1.93 -5.00
C GLU A 145 -24.00 -3.30 -5.01
N ALA A 146 -24.13 -3.94 -6.18
CA ALA A 146 -24.70 -5.28 -6.32
C ALA A 146 -23.65 -6.37 -6.02
N GLY A 147 -24.05 -7.42 -5.28
CA GLY A 147 -23.22 -8.58 -4.98
C GLY A 147 -23.05 -8.85 -3.48
N ALA A 148 -22.30 -9.90 -3.14
CA ALA A 148 -21.92 -10.20 -1.77
C ALA A 148 -20.87 -9.20 -1.26
N PRO A 149 -20.88 -8.82 0.03
CA PRO A 149 -19.84 -7.93 0.56
C PRO A 149 -18.46 -8.58 0.44
N LEU A 150 -17.45 -7.78 0.07
CA LEU A 150 -16.07 -8.23 0.00
C LEU A 150 -15.56 -8.76 1.35
N PRO A 151 -14.77 -9.86 1.37
CA PRO A 151 -14.11 -10.30 2.58
C PRO A 151 -13.19 -9.20 3.14
N ALA A 152 -13.21 -9.02 4.46
CA ALA A 152 -12.48 -7.94 5.14
C ALA A 152 -10.97 -7.90 4.80
N GLN A 153 -10.35 -9.06 4.57
CA GLN A 153 -8.94 -9.15 4.17
C GLN A 153 -8.68 -8.54 2.79
N VAL A 154 -9.57 -8.77 1.82
CA VAL A 154 -9.46 -8.20 0.46
C VAL A 154 -9.69 -6.69 0.54
N TRP A 155 -10.68 -6.28 1.32
CA TRP A 155 -10.98 -4.87 1.59
C TRP A 155 -9.80 -4.10 2.20
N GLU A 156 -9.17 -4.64 3.24
CA GLU A 156 -8.03 -3.99 3.89
C GLU A 156 -6.80 -3.92 2.96
N SER A 157 -6.67 -4.86 2.04
CA SER A 157 -5.59 -4.84 1.05
C SER A 157 -5.72 -3.67 0.07
N MET A 158 -6.93 -3.32 -0.36
CA MET A 158 -7.17 -2.24 -1.34
C MET A 158 -7.26 -0.84 -0.72
N ARG A 159 -7.48 -0.73 0.59
CA ARG A 159 -7.66 0.56 1.27
C ARG A 159 -6.41 1.43 1.20
N LEU A 160 -6.55 2.69 0.76
CA LEU A 160 -5.49 3.72 0.85
C LEU A 160 -5.39 4.31 2.24
N THR A 161 -4.17 4.63 2.67
CA THR A 161 -3.91 5.37 3.91
C THR A 161 -3.96 6.87 3.69
N ASP A 162 -4.19 7.62 4.76
CA ASP A 162 -4.04 9.08 4.78
C ASP A 162 -2.67 9.54 4.27
N LEU A 163 -1.60 8.80 4.59
CA LEU A 163 -0.24 9.13 4.12
C LEU A 163 -0.13 9.04 2.60
N GLU A 164 -0.72 8.02 1.98
CA GLU A 164 -0.75 7.87 0.52
C GLU A 164 -1.56 8.97 -0.15
N GLN A 165 -2.75 9.29 0.39
CA GLN A 165 -3.61 10.34 -0.14
C GLN A 165 -2.92 11.71 -0.06
N ILE A 166 -2.33 12.05 1.09
CA ILE A 166 -1.60 13.31 1.28
C ILE A 166 -0.41 13.40 0.32
N ALA A 167 0.38 12.33 0.20
CA ALA A 167 1.53 12.30 -0.70
C ALA A 167 1.13 12.45 -2.18
N ALA A 168 0.02 11.81 -2.58
CA ALA A 168 -0.52 11.91 -3.92
C ALA A 168 -1.29 13.23 -4.17
N ARG A 169 -1.52 14.05 -3.14
CA ARG A 169 -2.35 15.27 -3.17
C ARG A 169 -3.81 14.99 -3.55
N ILE A 170 -4.34 13.87 -3.08
CA ILE A 170 -5.75 13.48 -3.27
C ILE A 170 -6.57 14.09 -2.12
N PRO A 171 -7.64 14.86 -2.41
CA PRO A 171 -8.57 15.32 -1.38
C PRO A 171 -9.21 14.16 -0.62
N LYS A 172 -9.33 14.28 0.71
CA LYS A 172 -9.85 13.20 1.56
C LYS A 172 -11.27 12.78 1.18
N GLU A 173 -12.04 13.70 0.63
CA GLU A 173 -13.44 13.51 0.23
C GLU A 173 -13.56 12.59 -0.99
N ARG A 174 -12.55 12.55 -1.86
CA ARG A 174 -12.60 11.78 -3.12
C ARG A 174 -12.41 10.28 -2.94
N TRP A 175 -11.74 9.84 -1.87
CA TRP A 175 -11.47 8.41 -1.63
C TRP A 175 -12.28 7.83 -0.46
N GLN A 176 -13.36 8.49 -0.02
CA GLN A 176 -14.24 7.90 0.99
C GLN A 176 -15.08 6.79 0.36
N VAL A 177 -14.47 5.63 0.19
CA VAL A 177 -15.24 4.43 -0.08
C VAL A 177 -15.90 3.99 1.23
N GLY A 178 -17.19 4.30 1.35
CA GLY A 178 -18.13 3.67 2.27
C GLY A 178 -17.70 3.64 3.73
N ARG A 179 -17.60 4.80 4.39
CA ARG A 179 -17.75 4.86 5.85
C ARG A 179 -19.20 5.17 6.18
N GLU A 180 -20.12 4.31 5.74
CA GLU A 180 -21.43 4.26 6.37
C GLU A 180 -21.24 3.63 7.75
N VAL A 181 -20.89 4.51 8.69
CA VAL A 181 -21.51 4.57 10.01
C VAL A 181 -21.74 3.19 10.66
N ASP A 182 -20.73 2.68 11.37
CA ASP A 182 -20.92 1.79 12.53
C ASP A 182 -21.66 2.55 13.67
N LYS A 183 -22.85 3.11 13.39
CA LYS A 183 -23.81 3.57 14.40
C LYS A 183 -25.10 2.77 14.25
N GLU A 184 -25.04 1.47 14.50
CA GLU A 184 -26.19 0.81 15.10
C GLU A 184 -25.72 -0.43 15.85
N ASN A 185 -25.25 -0.22 17.09
CA ASN A 185 -25.45 -1.11 18.24
C ASN A 185 -24.80 -0.48 19.48
N VAL A 186 -25.30 0.71 19.85
CA VAL A 186 -25.28 1.10 21.27
C VAL A 186 -26.58 0.58 21.85
N ILE A 187 -26.55 -0.64 22.39
CA ILE A 187 -27.55 -1.02 23.38
C ILE A 187 -27.20 -0.27 24.66
N ALA A 188 -28.16 0.53 25.10
CA ALA A 188 -28.10 1.32 26.31
C ALA A 188 -28.15 0.45 27.58
N SER A 189 -27.59 1.03 28.64
CA SER A 189 -27.97 0.88 30.06
C SER A 189 -27.43 -0.30 30.85
N GLY A 190 -26.57 0.08 31.81
CA GLY A 190 -26.21 -0.66 33.01
C GLY A 190 -25.44 0.24 33.97
N SER A 191 -26.15 1.18 34.59
CA SER A 191 -25.66 2.07 35.65
C SER A 191 -25.21 1.30 36.88
N HIS A 192 -24.06 1.60 37.49
CA HIS A 192 -23.88 1.53 38.95
C HIS A 192 -22.70 2.37 39.47
N THR A 193 -23.09 3.44 40.18
CA THR A 193 -22.55 3.98 41.46
C THR A 193 -21.04 4.23 41.68
N ARG A 194 -20.76 5.53 41.87
CA ARG A 194 -19.59 6.16 42.53
C ARG A 194 -19.15 5.49 43.84
N LYS A 195 -17.82 5.53 44.09
CA LYS A 195 -17.21 5.99 45.37
C LYS A 195 -15.75 6.42 45.14
N ARG A 196 -15.45 7.69 45.45
CA ARG A 196 -14.12 8.24 45.82
C ARG A 196 -14.08 8.31 47.37
N PRO A 197 -12.95 8.46 48.11
CA PRO A 197 -11.96 9.54 47.87
C PRO A 197 -10.49 9.34 48.36
N ALA A 198 -9.68 10.41 48.12
CA ALA A 198 -8.51 10.92 48.86
C ALA A 198 -7.17 10.14 48.82
N LEU A 199 -5.95 10.70 48.85
CA LEU A 199 -5.42 12.06 49.11
C LEU A 199 -3.97 12.14 48.50
N GLU A 200 -3.53 13.33 48.11
CA GLU A 200 -2.15 13.77 47.71
C GLU A 200 -1.24 13.96 48.96
N PRO A 201 0.13 14.05 48.89
CA PRO A 201 0.83 15.22 48.30
C PRO A 201 2.26 15.05 47.69
N ALA A 202 2.47 15.79 46.59
CA ALA A 202 3.58 16.67 46.20
C ALA A 202 5.02 16.52 46.76
N THR A 203 6.02 16.56 45.86
CA THR A 203 7.20 17.45 45.99
C THR A 203 7.95 17.61 44.65
N SER A 204 8.85 18.59 44.61
CA SER A 204 9.12 19.56 43.54
C SER A 204 10.50 19.46 42.85
N LEU A 205 10.56 19.76 41.52
CA LEU A 205 11.50 20.66 40.77
C LEU A 205 13.06 20.50 40.89
N PRO A 206 13.93 21.19 40.09
CA PRO A 206 13.86 21.74 38.72
C PRO A 206 15.15 21.57 37.82
N LEU A 207 15.06 22.10 36.58
CA LEU A 207 16.03 22.99 35.87
C LEU A 207 17.14 22.49 34.91
N LYS A 208 17.15 23.17 33.74
CA LYS A 208 18.29 23.71 32.92
C LYS A 208 18.92 22.88 31.76
N ARG A 209 18.43 23.14 30.52
CA ARG A 209 19.03 23.95 29.41
C ARG A 209 20.45 23.61 28.84
N PRO A 210 20.88 24.22 27.69
CA PRO A 210 21.04 23.60 26.35
C PRO A 210 22.51 23.52 25.86
N ARG A 211 22.77 22.97 24.66
CA ARG A 211 23.96 23.15 23.78
C ARG A 211 23.90 22.11 22.63
N THR A 212 24.42 22.23 21.41
CA THR A 212 24.95 23.29 20.53
C THR A 212 24.92 22.69 19.11
N ALA A 213 24.84 23.53 18.09
CA ALA A 213 25.09 23.18 16.70
C ALA A 213 26.54 22.67 16.45
N VAL A 214 26.69 21.71 15.53
CA VAL A 214 27.93 21.47 14.75
C VAL A 214 27.50 21.05 13.34
N GLN A 215 27.68 21.94 12.36
CA GLN A 215 28.00 21.56 10.97
C GLN A 215 29.48 21.15 10.92
N PRO A 216 29.95 20.29 9.99
CA PRO A 216 30.49 20.87 8.77
C PRO A 216 30.47 19.99 7.50
N LEU A 217 30.82 20.68 6.41
CA LEU A 217 31.49 20.24 5.18
C LEU A 217 30.68 19.76 3.97
N GLN A 218 30.62 20.72 3.04
CA GLN A 218 30.43 20.61 1.61
C GLN A 218 31.36 19.54 1.00
N ILE A 219 30.83 18.73 0.09
CA ILE A 219 31.61 18.08 -0.96
C ILE A 219 31.01 18.52 -2.29
N SER A 220 31.71 19.45 -2.93
CA SER A 220 31.63 19.75 -4.35
C SER A 220 32.18 18.56 -5.13
N CYS A 221 31.38 17.99 -6.04
CA CYS A 221 31.90 17.20 -7.16
C CYS A 221 31.68 18.02 -8.43
N THR A 222 32.78 18.63 -8.85
CA THR A 222 33.02 19.17 -10.18
C THR A 222 32.96 18.06 -11.23
N SER A 223 32.37 18.44 -12.35
CA SER A 223 32.32 17.76 -13.63
C SER A 223 33.72 17.44 -14.17
N ILE A 224 33.88 16.29 -14.83
CA ILE A 224 34.88 16.11 -15.89
C ILE A 224 34.25 15.28 -17.03
N ALA A 225 34.32 15.89 -18.22
CA ALA A 225 34.29 15.38 -19.60
C ALA A 225 33.18 14.41 -20.03
#